data_AF-A0A3C1A5C3-F1
#
_entry.id   AF-A0A3C1A5C3-F1
#
_cell.length_a   1.000
_cell.length_b   1.000
_cell.length_c   1.000
_cell.angle_alpha   90.00
_cell.angle_beta   90.00
_cell.angle_gamma   90.00
#
_symmetry.space_group_name_H-M   'P 1'
#
loop_
_entity.id
_entity.type
_entity.pdbx_description
1 polymer ?
#
loop_
_entity_poly.entity_id
_entity_poly.type
_entity_poly.pdbx_seq_one_letter_code
_entity_poly.pdbx_strand_id
1 'polypeptide(L)' 'WGTADIEDFWFYKVEFAAGDSPSDSDWAYLGEGREPVSDDLLLVWDVSGLPAGSYTLRLTVVDRTGNYPQPCDLQVMIE' A
#
# COMPACT_ATOMS: atom_id res chain seq x y z
N TRP A 1 -1.38 -9.50 4.76
CA TRP A 1 -2.20 -9.41 5.97
C TRP A 1 -1.87 -8.09 6.65
N GLY A 2 -2.87 -7.37 7.13
CA GLY A 2 -2.70 -6.07 7.77
C GLY A 2 -4.02 -5.45 8.18
N THR A 3 -3.96 -4.22 8.65
CA THR A 3 -5.12 -3.44 9.10
C THR A 3 -5.20 -2.14 8.29
N ALA A 4 -6.37 -1.86 7.74
CA ALA A 4 -6.74 -0.63 7.07
C ALA A 4 -8.08 -0.18 7.61
N ASP A 5 -8.04 0.44 8.79
CA ASP A 5 -9.23 0.88 9.53
C ASP A 5 -8.87 2.15 10.29
N ILE A 6 -9.60 3.24 10.00
CA ILE A 6 -9.46 4.55 10.62
C ILE A 6 -10.86 5.15 10.84
N GLU A 7 -10.96 6.16 11.69
CA GLU A 7 -12.21 6.92 11.83
C GLU A 7 -12.62 7.56 10.50
N ASP A 8 -13.93 7.59 10.22
CA ASP A 8 -14.50 8.06 8.95
C ASP A 8 -13.89 7.42 7.70
N PHE A 9 -13.48 6.15 7.78
CA PHE A 9 -12.93 5.38 6.67
C PHE A 9 -13.72 5.57 5.36
N TRP A 10 -12.98 5.80 4.28
CA TRP A 10 -13.52 5.86 2.92
C TRP A 10 -12.96 4.74 2.04
N PHE A 11 -11.65 4.67 1.91
CA PHE A 11 -10.96 3.61 1.18
C PHE A 11 -9.51 3.52 1.65
N TYR A 12 -8.85 2.42 1.34
CA TYR A 12 -7.39 2.35 1.38
C TYR A 12 -6.86 2.04 -0.02
N LYS A 13 -5.66 2.52 -0.31
CA LYS A 13 -4.89 2.14 -1.50
C LYS A 13 -3.54 1.58 -1.12
N VAL A 14 -3.08 0.64 -1.93
CA VAL A 14 -1.73 0.09 -1.87
C VAL A 14 -1.00 0.49 -3.14
N GLU A 15 0.22 0.98 -2.96
CA GLU A 15 1.14 1.38 -4.02
C GLU A 15 2.48 0.69 -3.79
N PHE A 16 3.30 0.56 -4.84
CA PHE A 16 4.65 0.02 -4.73
C PHE A 16 5.65 0.85 -5.55
N ALA A 17 6.91 0.84 -5.15
CA ALA A 17 8.00 1.47 -5.87
C ALA A 17 9.28 0.63 -5.73
N ALA A 18 10.19 0.75 -6.69
CA ALA A 18 11.47 0.05 -6.64
C ALA A 18 12.45 0.74 -5.68
N GLY A 19 13.24 -0.05 -4.95
CA GLY A 19 14.24 0.41 -4.00
C GLY A 19 13.70 0.71 -2.60
N ASP A 20 14.63 1.07 -1.71
CA ASP A 20 14.41 1.24 -0.27
C ASP A 20 13.89 2.65 0.10
N SER A 21 14.14 3.64 -0.77
CA SER A 21 13.83 5.06 -0.55
C SER A 21 13.29 5.69 -1.84
N PRO A 22 12.08 5.31 -2.27
CA PRO A 22 11.46 5.85 -3.47
C PRO A 22 11.08 7.33 -3.33
N SER A 23 11.18 8.09 -4.42
CA SER A 23 10.65 9.44 -4.53
C SER A 23 9.13 9.42 -4.75
N ASP A 24 8.45 10.55 -4.53
CA ASP A 24 7.00 10.65 -4.69
C ASP A 24 6.49 10.31 -6.11
N SER A 25 7.35 10.46 -7.13
CA SER A 25 7.04 10.11 -8.53
C SER A 25 7.20 8.62 -8.86
N ASP A 26 7.77 7.82 -7.96
CA ASP A 26 8.16 6.43 -8.27
C ASP A 26 7.06 5.41 -7.98
N TRP A 27 5.99 5.84 -7.31
CA TRP A 27 4.91 4.99 -6.84
C TRP A 27 3.98 4.57 -7.98
N ALA A 28 3.85 3.25 -8.15
CA ALA A 28 2.89 2.61 -9.02
C ALA A 28 1.68 2.12 -8.22
N TYR A 29 0.48 2.35 -8.75
CA TYR A 29 -0.76 1.87 -8.15
C TYR A 29 -0.88 0.36 -8.26
N LEU A 30 -1.18 -0.30 -7.13
CA LEU A 30 -1.35 -1.74 -7.05
C LEU A 30 -2.81 -2.13 -6.91
N GLY A 31 -3.56 -1.42 -6.06
CA GLY A 31 -4.97 -1.69 -5.83
C GLY A 31 -5.56 -0.86 -4.69
N GLU A 32 -6.89 -0.95 -4.52
CA GLU A 32 -7.64 -0.30 -3.46
C GLU A 32 -8.71 -1.23 -2.90
N GLY A 33 -9.11 -0.98 -1.65
CA GLY A 33 -10.27 -1.59 -1.02
C GLY A 33 -11.19 -0.53 -0.42
N ARG A 34 -12.50 -0.82 -0.42
CA ARG A 34 -13.55 0.12 0.03
C ARG A 34 -14.30 -0.34 1.28
N GLU A 35 -13.82 -1.42 1.88
CA GLU A 35 -14.29 -1.90 3.17
C GLU A 35 -13.11 -1.85 4.14
N PRO A 36 -13.32 -1.45 5.40
CA PRO A 36 -12.26 -1.47 6.39
C PRO A 36 -11.83 -2.92 6.66
N VAL A 37 -10.53 -3.11 6.88
CA VAL A 37 -9.93 -4.43 7.10
C VAL A 37 -9.18 -4.42 8.43
N SER A 38 -9.35 -5.48 9.23
CA SER A 38 -8.66 -5.66 10.51
C SER A 38 -8.00 -7.04 10.55
N ASP A 39 -6.67 -7.05 10.60
CA ASP A 39 -5.84 -8.27 10.65
C ASP A 39 -6.18 -9.31 9.57
N ASP A 40 -6.48 -8.84 8.35
CA ASP A 40 -6.88 -9.68 7.22
C ASP A 40 -6.10 -9.32 5.93
N LEU A 41 -6.40 -10.02 4.84
CA LEU A 41 -5.85 -9.77 3.52
C LEU A 41 -6.30 -8.41 2.96
N LEU A 42 -5.35 -7.50 2.78
CA LEU A 42 -5.60 -6.20 2.12
C LEU A 42 -5.59 -6.31 0.59
N LEU A 43 -4.70 -7.13 0.03
CA LEU A 43 -4.41 -7.21 -1.40
C LEU A 43 -3.56 -8.47 -1.69
N VAL A 44 -3.71 -9.03 -2.89
CA VAL A 44 -2.75 -9.95 -3.51
C VAL A 44 -1.88 -9.19 -4.53
N TRP A 45 -0.56 -9.29 -4.41
CA TRP A 45 0.40 -8.70 -5.35
C TRP A 45 0.99 -9.78 -6.25
N ASP A 46 0.73 -9.69 -7.56
CA ASP A 46 1.41 -10.51 -8.56
C ASP A 46 2.75 -9.88 -8.95
N VAL A 47 3.83 -10.57 -8.62
CA VAL A 47 5.22 -10.12 -8.83
C VAL A 47 5.88 -10.77 -10.05
N SER A 48 5.19 -11.64 -10.80
CA SER A 48 5.84 -12.47 -11.82
C SER A 48 6.51 -11.69 -12.98
N GLY A 49 6.19 -10.41 -13.13
CA GLY A 49 6.76 -9.52 -14.14
C GLY A 49 7.80 -8.53 -13.61
N LEU A 50 8.10 -8.54 -12.31
CA LEU A 50 9.00 -7.59 -11.69
C LEU A 50 10.42 -8.17 -11.62
N PRO A 51 11.47 -7.36 -11.92
CA PRO A 51 12.84 -7.76 -11.64
C PRO A 51 13.07 -8.07 -10.17
N ALA A 52 13.89 -9.07 -9.87
CA ALA A 52 14.38 -9.32 -8.53
C ALA A 52 15.08 -8.06 -7.97
N GLY A 53 14.88 -7.79 -6.69
CA GLY A 53 15.39 -6.59 -6.03
C GLY A 53 14.54 -6.14 -4.85
N SER A 54 14.96 -5.03 -4.23
CA SER A 54 14.19 -4.38 -3.17
C SER A 54 13.05 -3.55 -3.74
N TYR A 55 11.90 -3.60 -3.08
CA TYR A 55 10.73 -2.78 -3.34
C TYR A 55 10.18 -2.27 -2.02
N THR A 56 9.55 -1.10 -2.08
CA THR A 56 8.77 -0.57 -0.96
C THR A 56 7.30 -0.58 -1.34
N LEU A 57 6.44 -1.15 -0.49
CA LEU A 57 5.00 -0.99 -0.54
C LEU A 57 4.57 0.14 0.37
N ARG A 58 3.54 0.86 -0.03
CA ARG A 58 2.91 1.93 0.75
C ARG A 58 1.42 1.64 0.88
N LEU A 59 0.94 1.61 2.12
CA LEU A 59 -0.48 1.60 2.45
C LEU A 59 -0.90 3.02 2.85
N THR A 60 -1.88 3.57 2.14
CA THR A 60 -2.54 4.84 2.50
C THR A 60 -4.00 4.59 2.78
N VAL A 61 -4.48 4.95 3.97
CA VAL A 61 -5.89 4.84 4.36
C VAL A 61 -6.50 6.23 4.38
N VAL A 62 -7.59 6.44 3.65
CA VAL A 62 -8.19 7.75 3.39
C VAL A 62 -9.56 7.82 4.05
N ASP A 63 -9.84 8.93 4.71
CA ASP A 63 -11.15 9.21 5.30
C ASP A 63 -12.11 9.88 4.29
N ARG A 64 -13.38 10.04 4.66
CA ARG A 64 -14.42 10.61 3.79
C ARG A 64 -14.25 12.10 3.50
N THR A 65 -13.34 12.78 4.20
CA THR A 65 -12.96 14.17 3.92
C THR A 65 -11.79 14.27 2.93
N GLY A 66 -11.18 13.13 2.59
CA GLY A 66 -10.01 13.03 1.72
C GLY A 66 -8.68 13.19 2.46
N ASN A 67 -8.68 13.27 3.79
CA ASN A 67 -7.47 13.29 4.59
C ASN A 67 -6.98 11.87 4.88
N TYR A 68 -5.70 11.74 5.19
CA TYR A 68 -5.07 10.47 5.51
C TYR A 68 -3.98 10.68 6.57
N PRO A 69 -3.82 9.75 7.53
CA PRO A 69 -2.68 9.76 8.45
C PRO A 69 -1.38 9.44 7.69
N GLN A 70 -0.25 9.48 8.40
CA GLN A 70 1.03 9.08 7.81
C GLN A 70 0.92 7.67 7.16
N PRO A 71 1.26 7.52 5.88
CA PRO A 71 1.25 6.22 5.21
C PRO A 71 2.19 5.21 5.88
N CYS A 72 1.82 3.94 5.80
CA CYS A 72 2.67 2.84 6.27
C CYS A 72 3.49 2.29 5.11
N ASP A 73 4.82 2.43 5.21
CA ASP A 73 5.76 1.93 4.21
C ASP A 73 6.42 0.63 4.70
N LEU A 74 6.49 -0.37 3.82
CA LEU A 74 7.06 -1.69 4.09
C LEU A 74 8.03 -2.07 2.98
N GLN A 75 9.29 -2.32 3.34
CA GLN A 75 10.28 -2.86 2.42
C GLN A 75 10.15 -4.38 2.30
N VAL A 76 10.28 -4.87 1.07
CA VAL A 76 10.26 -6.29 0.73
C VAL A 76 11.30 -6.59 -0.35
N MET A 77 11.79 -7.82 -0.35
CA MET A 77 12.75 -8.30 -1.34
C MET A 77 12.07 -9.32 -2.24
N ILE A 78 12.16 -9.13 -3.55
CA ILE A 78 11.73 -10.09 -4.57
C ILE A 78 12.96 -10.85 -5.05
N GLU A 79 12.87 -12.19 -5.04
CA GLU A 79 13.92 -13.13 -5.43
C GLU A 79 13.65 -13.80 -6.78
#